data_AF-A0A819LWU0-F1
#
_entry.id   AF-A0A819LWU0-F1
#
_cell.length_a   1.000
_cell.length_b   1.000
_cell.length_c   1.000
_cell.angle_alpha   90.00
_cell.angle_beta   90.00
_cell.angle_gamma   90.00
#
_symmetry.space_group_name_H-M   'P 1'
#
loop_
_entity.id
_entity.type
_entity.pdbx_description
1 polymer ?
#
loop_
_entity_poly.entity_id
_entity_poly.type
_entity_poly.pdbx_seq_one_letter_code
_entity_poly.pdbx_strand_id
1 'polypeptide(L)'
;MASVLSTPSNVPLLVQSLQTTITTERSHSKRFYTFIHYEHSTHLRRFIILFFIITFVSLSFAWLIAGLVRLRQTASYLESCAAKKVQCAAGTNLVCSLSSSICLCPEQTFWDNKKQKCLTVKTINTACSKNEQCDTTKGLICHTNGTCQCSQNTYYTSAGCVTYLLFGVSCLPSGTPLCNTQLGLTCDTATQTCICSSSTYWSYARCEPLSTYSSYCDQNISCNTQAGLFCRLPGSNLSCDCPLPSKLYTCDCYEGKTWITATSINGTSACMDQVSYNNNCTYDSQCPPTLNLACIGGICDCNLPYWYWSWTSNKCLPCESLGYTLIQYSSQRVCTQLISSSLMTYTASKSACTTLGWSLISPMFASDISVIATAYPTYRLWVNMETSLGNSVYANNIFPNNQSNWNTSVSRSLTAVYSTYIYALQIIPSYNKTTLFEGDTNLDRGHALCAIY
;
A
#
# COMPACT_ATOMS: atom_id res chain seq x y z
N MET A 1 12.20 -1.54 23.30
CA MET A 1 12.43 -2.90 23.82
C MET A 1 13.88 -3.28 23.59
N ALA A 2 14.45 -3.96 24.58
CA ALA A 2 15.86 -4.10 24.96
C ALA A 2 16.94 -4.27 23.86
N SER A 3 18.03 -3.54 24.11
CA SER A 3 19.44 -3.76 23.77
C SER A 3 20.03 -5.02 24.43
N VAL A 4 21.10 -5.61 23.85
CA VAL A 4 22.46 -5.76 24.45
C VAL A 4 23.32 -6.81 23.72
N LEU A 5 24.60 -6.42 23.57
CA LEU A 5 25.88 -7.08 23.29
C LEU A 5 26.00 -8.62 23.40
N SER A 6 26.87 -9.22 22.58
CA SER A 6 28.26 -9.58 22.98
C SER A 6 28.99 -10.44 21.92
N THR A 7 30.31 -10.48 22.07
CA THR A 7 31.37 -10.81 21.10
C THR A 7 31.82 -12.30 21.17
N PRO A 8 33.03 -12.75 20.74
CA PRO A 8 33.14 -13.82 19.74
C PRO A 8 33.82 -15.10 20.28
N SER A 9 33.75 -16.20 19.52
CA SER A 9 34.50 -17.42 19.78
C SER A 9 35.34 -17.84 18.57
N ASN A 10 36.62 -18.09 18.85
CA ASN A 10 37.67 -18.55 17.95
C ASN A 10 37.68 -20.08 17.78
N VAL A 11 38.53 -20.53 16.82
CA VAL A 11 39.14 -21.87 16.63
C VAL A 11 38.27 -22.80 15.74
N PRO A 12 38.79 -23.49 14.68
CA PRO A 12 39.90 -24.43 14.84
C PRO A 12 40.92 -24.74 13.71
N LEU A 13 42.01 -25.38 14.17
CA LEU A 13 42.79 -26.52 13.60
C LEU A 13 43.41 -26.40 12.19
N LEU A 14 44.74 -26.57 12.07
CA LEU A 14 45.43 -27.87 11.82
C LEU A 14 46.90 -27.66 11.35
N VAL A 15 47.86 -28.33 12.01
CA VAL A 15 49.05 -29.07 11.46
C VAL A 15 50.08 -28.27 10.61
N GLN A 16 51.40 -28.30 10.87
CA GLN A 16 52.28 -29.47 10.93
C GLN A 16 53.66 -29.12 11.53
N SER A 17 54.17 -30.05 12.33
CA SER A 17 55.53 -30.14 12.89
C SER A 17 56.52 -30.73 11.88
N LEU A 18 57.76 -30.24 11.82
CA LEU A 18 58.98 -31.04 11.68
C LEU A 18 60.22 -30.12 11.71
N GLN A 19 61.11 -30.29 12.70
CA GLN A 19 62.55 -30.51 12.51
C GLN A 19 63.30 -30.34 13.84
N THR A 20 63.65 -31.50 14.38
CA THR A 20 64.55 -31.73 15.50
C THR A 20 66.02 -31.64 15.07
N THR A 21 66.77 -30.86 15.83
CA THR A 21 68.00 -31.25 16.53
C THR A 21 69.08 -32.03 15.76
N ILE A 22 70.21 -31.37 15.46
CA ILE A 22 71.54 -32.00 15.54
C ILE A 22 72.52 -30.98 16.10
N THR A 23 72.93 -31.18 17.36
CA THR A 23 74.12 -30.57 17.96
C THR A 23 75.01 -31.68 18.50
N THR A 24 76.31 -31.43 18.37
CA THR A 24 77.43 -31.99 19.15
C THR A 24 77.69 -33.49 19.05
N GLU A 25 78.82 -33.83 18.43
CA GLU A 25 79.75 -34.75 19.07
C GLU A 25 81.21 -34.44 18.69
N ARG A 26 82.05 -34.46 19.72
CA ARG A 26 83.47 -34.14 19.74
C ARG A 26 84.13 -35.39 20.30
N SER A 27 84.94 -36.12 19.54
CA SER A 27 85.87 -37.07 20.15
C SER A 27 87.00 -37.50 19.22
N HIS A 28 88.18 -37.54 19.83
CA HIS A 28 89.50 -37.88 19.36
C HIS A 28 89.64 -39.29 18.74
N SER A 29 90.44 -39.42 17.69
CA SER A 29 91.28 -40.61 17.43
C SER A 29 92.45 -40.21 16.50
N LYS A 30 93.61 -39.89 17.06
CA LYS A 30 94.83 -40.73 17.14
C LYS A 30 95.40 -41.18 15.78
N ARG A 31 96.49 -40.49 15.41
CA ARG A 31 97.79 -40.98 14.92
C ARG A 31 97.76 -42.25 14.06
N PHE A 32 98.17 -42.15 12.80
CA PHE A 32 99.20 -43.00 12.17
C PHE A 32 99.50 -42.49 10.75
N TYR A 33 100.77 -42.56 10.33
CA TYR A 33 101.34 -42.22 9.01
C TYR A 33 101.62 -40.75 8.67
N THR A 34 102.74 -40.24 9.19
CA THR A 34 103.54 -39.23 8.49
C THR A 34 105.02 -39.48 8.77
N PHE A 35 105.63 -40.33 7.96
CA PHE A 35 107.06 -40.32 7.69
C PHE A 35 107.18 -40.79 6.23
N ILE A 36 107.96 -40.07 5.41
CA ILE A 36 108.05 -40.12 3.94
C ILE A 36 107.06 -39.16 3.24
N HIS A 37 107.44 -37.88 3.13
CA HIS A 37 107.22 -36.97 1.98
C HIS A 37 107.55 -35.52 2.38
N TYR A 38 108.79 -35.25 2.79
CA TYR A 38 109.18 -33.87 3.19
C TYR A 38 109.90 -33.07 2.11
N GLU A 39 110.32 -33.65 0.97
CA GLU A 39 111.03 -32.88 -0.06
C GLU A 39 110.24 -32.53 -1.33
N HIS A 40 109.02 -33.06 -1.51
CA HIS A 40 108.12 -32.62 -2.61
C HIS A 40 107.00 -31.65 -2.16
N SER A 41 106.97 -31.30 -0.87
CA SER A 41 105.85 -30.59 -0.23
C SER A 41 105.85 -29.07 -0.45
N THR A 42 107.01 -28.46 -0.68
CA THR A 42 107.10 -27.00 -0.90
C THR A 42 106.60 -26.60 -2.28
N HIS A 43 106.88 -27.41 -3.32
CA HIS A 43 106.35 -27.18 -4.66
C HIS A 43 104.85 -27.50 -4.74
N LEU A 44 104.37 -28.56 -4.10
CA LEU A 44 102.95 -28.90 -4.07
C LEU A 44 102.13 -27.85 -3.31
N ARG A 45 102.61 -27.32 -2.18
CA ARG A 45 101.93 -26.23 -1.45
C ARG A 45 101.88 -24.93 -2.27
N ARG A 46 102.96 -24.57 -2.95
CA ARG A 46 102.98 -23.40 -3.84
C ARG A 46 102.04 -23.59 -5.03
N PHE A 47 101.96 -24.79 -5.59
CA PHE A 47 101.06 -25.12 -6.70
C PHE A 47 99.59 -25.10 -6.27
N ILE A 48 99.26 -25.64 -5.10
CA ILE A 48 97.90 -25.60 -4.54
C ILE A 48 97.46 -24.15 -4.27
N ILE A 49 98.33 -23.32 -3.67
CA ILE A 49 98.02 -21.91 -3.41
C ILE A 49 97.81 -21.15 -4.73
N LEU A 50 98.68 -21.34 -5.73
CA LEU A 50 98.52 -20.73 -7.06
C LEU A 50 97.24 -21.20 -7.75
N PHE A 51 96.90 -22.48 -7.66
CA PHE A 51 95.65 -23.03 -8.21
C PHE A 51 94.41 -22.43 -7.54
N PHE A 52 94.42 -22.27 -6.21
CA PHE A 52 93.33 -21.60 -5.49
C PHE A 52 93.22 -20.10 -5.85
N ILE A 53 94.34 -19.40 -6.00
CA ILE A 53 94.33 -18.00 -6.43
C ILE A 53 93.79 -17.87 -7.85
N ILE A 54 94.24 -18.71 -8.79
CA ILE A 54 93.78 -18.67 -10.19
C ILE A 54 92.29 -19.01 -10.28
N THR A 55 91.81 -20.03 -9.56
CA THR A 55 90.38 -20.40 -9.55
C THR A 55 89.52 -19.33 -8.87
N PHE A 56 89.99 -18.73 -7.77
CA PHE A 56 89.27 -17.64 -7.11
C PHE A 56 89.19 -16.38 -8.00
N VAL A 57 90.29 -15.99 -8.65
CA VAL A 57 90.30 -14.85 -9.58
C VAL A 57 89.40 -15.12 -10.78
N SER A 58 89.42 -16.33 -11.35
CA SER A 58 88.57 -16.66 -12.50
C SER A 58 87.08 -16.78 -12.13
N LEU A 59 86.73 -17.29 -10.94
CA LEU A 59 85.35 -17.25 -10.43
C LEU A 59 84.89 -15.81 -10.17
N SER A 60 85.75 -14.97 -9.59
CA SER A 60 85.46 -13.55 -9.35
C SER A 60 85.22 -12.81 -10.66
N PHE A 61 86.03 -13.10 -11.68
CA PHE A 61 85.89 -12.53 -13.02
C PHE A 61 84.61 -13.01 -13.72
N ALA A 62 84.22 -14.27 -13.56
CA ALA A 62 82.95 -14.79 -14.06
C ALA A 62 81.75 -14.12 -13.41
N TRP A 63 81.78 -13.87 -12.09
CA TRP A 63 80.76 -13.09 -11.38
C TRP A 63 80.70 -11.63 -11.83
N LEU A 64 81.86 -11.02 -12.12
CA LEU A 64 81.95 -9.64 -12.60
C LEU A 64 81.42 -9.51 -14.04
N ILE A 65 81.74 -10.47 -14.92
CA ILE A 65 81.18 -10.53 -16.27
C ILE A 65 79.68 -10.83 -16.23
N ALA A 66 79.21 -11.74 -15.37
CA ALA A 66 77.77 -11.98 -15.18
C ALA A 66 77.03 -10.74 -14.64
N GLY A 67 77.65 -9.95 -13.77
CA GLY A 67 77.11 -8.67 -13.30
C GLY A 67 77.08 -7.58 -14.38
N LEU A 68 77.97 -7.64 -15.37
CA LEU A 68 78.00 -6.72 -16.53
C LEU A 68 77.06 -7.13 -17.67
N VAL A 69 76.54 -8.37 -17.67
CA VAL A 69 75.51 -8.81 -18.63
C VAL A 69 74.17 -8.14 -18.27
N ARG A 70 74.04 -6.89 -18.75
CA ARG A 70 72.81 -6.14 -18.97
C ARG A 70 71.86 -6.04 -17.77
N LEU A 71 72.19 -5.11 -16.88
CA LEU A 71 71.14 -4.26 -16.27
C LEU A 71 70.47 -3.47 -17.41
N ARG A 72 69.51 -4.10 -18.12
CA ARG A 72 68.53 -3.34 -18.88
C ARG A 72 67.82 -2.48 -17.85
N GLN A 73 68.09 -1.18 -17.85
CA GLN A 73 67.35 -0.23 -17.04
C GLN A 73 65.88 -0.34 -17.43
N THR A 74 65.07 -0.84 -16.52
CA THR A 74 63.62 -0.89 -16.66
C THR A 74 63.02 0.30 -15.93
N ALA A 75 62.17 1.06 -16.62
CA ALA A 75 61.41 2.13 -15.99
C ALA A 75 60.17 1.56 -15.28
N SER A 76 59.90 2.07 -14.09
CA SER A 76 58.70 1.77 -13.31
C SER A 76 57.52 2.67 -13.70
N TYR A 77 56.37 2.52 -13.04
CA TYR A 77 55.17 3.32 -13.33
C TYR A 77 55.44 4.82 -13.11
N LEU A 78 55.05 5.66 -14.07
CA LEU A 78 55.32 7.11 -14.12
C LEU A 78 56.80 7.51 -14.28
N GLU A 79 57.72 6.57 -14.50
CA GLU A 79 59.11 6.90 -14.84
C GLU A 79 59.27 7.14 -16.34
N SER A 80 60.27 7.96 -16.68
CA SER A 80 60.57 8.30 -18.07
C SER A 80 61.14 7.09 -18.83
N CYS A 81 60.56 6.82 -20.00
CA CYS A 81 61.05 5.85 -20.99
C CYS A 81 61.61 6.53 -22.25
N ALA A 82 61.90 7.84 -22.17
CA ALA A 82 62.37 8.65 -23.31
C ALA A 82 63.74 8.21 -23.87
N ALA A 83 64.60 7.63 -23.02
CA ALA A 83 65.90 7.16 -23.46
C ALA A 83 65.75 5.92 -24.37
N LYS A 84 66.38 5.94 -25.55
CA LYS A 84 66.33 4.92 -26.63
C LYS A 84 66.55 3.44 -26.22
N LYS A 85 66.85 3.15 -24.96
CA LYS A 85 67.10 1.79 -24.43
C LYS A 85 66.33 1.44 -23.15
N VAL A 86 65.54 2.35 -22.59
CA VAL A 86 64.77 2.08 -21.37
C VAL A 86 63.41 1.51 -21.78
N GLN A 87 63.17 0.25 -21.43
CA GLN A 87 61.87 -0.39 -21.62
C GLN A 87 61.11 -0.34 -20.30
N CYS A 88 59.79 -0.25 -20.34
CA CYS A 88 58.98 -0.41 -19.13
C CYS A 88 59.19 -1.82 -18.56
N ALA A 89 59.13 -1.97 -17.24
CA ALA A 89 59.41 -3.24 -16.56
C ALA A 89 58.58 -4.40 -17.13
N ALA A 90 59.26 -5.48 -17.56
CA ALA A 90 58.60 -6.66 -18.13
C ALA A 90 57.68 -7.34 -17.08
N GLY A 91 56.55 -7.88 -17.53
CA GLY A 91 55.56 -8.54 -16.66
C GLY A 91 54.61 -7.60 -15.92
N THR A 92 54.79 -6.27 -16.04
CA THR A 92 53.91 -5.26 -15.42
C THR A 92 52.78 -4.76 -16.33
N ASN A 93 52.79 -5.14 -17.62
CA ASN A 93 51.88 -4.66 -18.67
C ASN A 93 51.92 -3.13 -18.89
N LEU A 94 53.00 -2.46 -18.50
CA LEU A 94 53.21 -1.04 -18.79
C LEU A 94 53.57 -0.82 -20.27
N VAL A 95 53.07 0.28 -20.84
CA VAL A 95 53.38 0.74 -22.19
C VAL A 95 54.01 2.13 -22.11
N CYS A 96 55.10 2.35 -22.85
CA CYS A 96 55.72 3.66 -22.96
C CYS A 96 54.82 4.56 -23.82
N SER A 97 54.18 5.55 -23.20
CA SER A 97 53.32 6.48 -23.94
C SER A 97 54.16 7.35 -24.87
N LEU A 98 53.81 7.37 -26.16
CA LEU A 98 54.53 8.15 -27.17
C LEU A 98 54.41 9.66 -26.92
N SER A 99 53.31 10.13 -26.33
CA SER A 99 53.05 11.56 -26.12
C SER A 99 53.83 12.13 -24.93
N SER A 100 53.96 11.36 -23.85
CA SER A 100 54.53 11.82 -22.59
C SER A 100 55.89 11.19 -22.26
N SER A 101 56.34 10.20 -23.06
CA SER A 101 57.59 9.44 -22.84
C SER A 101 57.73 8.92 -21.41
N ILE A 102 56.62 8.51 -20.80
CA ILE A 102 56.54 7.86 -19.48
C ILE A 102 55.83 6.52 -19.58
N CYS A 103 56.20 5.58 -18.71
CA CYS A 103 55.55 4.28 -18.62
C CYS A 103 54.18 4.40 -17.94
N LEU A 104 53.12 4.12 -18.70
CA LEU A 104 51.74 4.18 -18.25
C LEU A 104 51.04 2.85 -18.48
N CYS A 105 49.94 2.63 -17.76
CA CYS A 105 49.06 1.53 -18.06
C CYS A 105 48.30 1.80 -19.37
N PRO A 106 48.09 0.80 -20.24
CA PRO A 106 47.29 0.95 -21.45
C PRO A 106 45.83 1.32 -21.14
N GLU A 107 45.08 1.75 -22.14
CA GLU A 107 43.65 2.06 -22.00
C GLU A 107 42.88 0.88 -21.36
N GLN A 108 41.85 1.20 -20.58
CA GLN A 108 41.06 0.23 -19.80
C GLN A 108 41.87 -0.58 -18.77
N THR A 109 43.02 -0.08 -18.33
CA THR A 109 43.77 -0.66 -17.21
C THR A 109 44.21 0.39 -16.21
N PHE A 110 44.45 -0.02 -14.96
CA PHE A 110 44.91 0.81 -13.86
C PHE A 110 46.11 0.18 -13.15
N TRP A 111 46.94 0.99 -12.52
CA TRP A 111 48.11 0.52 -11.79
C TRP A 111 47.74 0.04 -10.36
N ASP A 112 48.00 -1.23 -10.05
CA ASP A 112 47.83 -1.77 -8.70
C ASP A 112 49.16 -1.73 -7.93
N ASN A 113 49.29 -0.79 -6.99
CA ASN A 113 50.49 -0.63 -6.16
C ASN A 113 50.85 -1.87 -5.31
N LYS A 114 49.87 -2.72 -4.95
CA LYS A 114 50.15 -3.93 -4.16
C LYS A 114 50.69 -5.05 -5.04
N LYS A 115 50.16 -5.18 -6.26
CA LYS A 115 50.57 -6.23 -7.21
C LYS A 115 51.68 -5.80 -8.16
N GLN A 116 52.03 -4.51 -8.17
CA GLN A 116 53.05 -3.91 -9.04
C GLN A 116 52.83 -4.24 -10.53
N LYS A 117 51.57 -4.17 -10.99
CA LYS A 117 51.19 -4.42 -12.39
C LYS A 117 49.91 -3.68 -12.79
N CYS A 118 49.74 -3.44 -14.08
CA CYS A 118 48.49 -2.95 -14.63
C CYS A 118 47.42 -4.04 -14.63
N LEU A 119 46.25 -3.73 -14.10
CA LEU A 119 45.06 -4.59 -14.07
C LEU A 119 43.94 -3.95 -14.87
N THR A 120 43.04 -4.75 -15.45
CA THR A 120 41.84 -4.22 -16.11
C THR A 120 41.00 -3.38 -15.15
N VAL A 121 40.51 -2.24 -15.62
CA VAL A 121 39.54 -1.43 -14.88
C VAL A 121 38.31 -2.26 -14.54
N LYS A 122 37.72 -1.96 -13.40
CA LYS A 122 36.63 -2.73 -12.85
C LYS A 122 35.28 -2.19 -13.31
N THR A 123 34.35 -3.11 -13.52
CA THR A 123 33.00 -2.83 -14.04
C THR A 123 32.04 -2.45 -12.91
N ILE A 124 30.78 -2.12 -13.25
CA ILE A 124 29.78 -1.72 -12.25
C ILE A 124 29.60 -2.77 -11.13
N ASN A 125 29.36 -2.31 -9.91
CA ASN A 125 29.14 -3.10 -8.69
C ASN A 125 30.30 -4.00 -8.27
N THR A 126 31.50 -3.79 -8.82
CA THR A 126 32.70 -4.48 -8.38
C THR A 126 33.42 -3.69 -7.29
N ALA A 127 34.06 -4.38 -6.35
CA ALA A 127 34.73 -3.75 -5.23
C ALA A 127 35.95 -2.93 -5.69
N CYS A 128 36.10 -1.69 -5.20
CA CYS A 128 37.16 -0.76 -5.53
C CYS A 128 37.67 -0.03 -4.27
N SER A 129 38.85 0.57 -4.36
CA SER A 129 39.40 1.42 -3.29
C SER A 129 39.72 2.84 -3.75
N LYS A 130 39.74 3.09 -5.06
CA LYS A 130 40.05 4.38 -5.68
C LYS A 130 39.30 4.50 -7.01
N ASN A 131 39.01 5.73 -7.44
CA ASN A 131 38.29 6.01 -8.68
C ASN A 131 39.00 5.46 -9.92
N GLU A 132 40.33 5.52 -9.96
CA GLU A 132 41.17 5.00 -11.05
C GLU A 132 40.94 3.50 -11.31
N GLN A 133 40.40 2.76 -10.34
CA GLN A 133 40.12 1.34 -10.50
C GLN A 133 38.83 1.07 -11.28
N CYS A 134 37.98 2.07 -11.47
CA CYS A 134 36.70 1.92 -12.16
C CYS A 134 36.80 2.35 -13.62
N ASP A 135 35.96 1.80 -14.48
CA ASP A 135 35.92 2.20 -15.89
C ASP A 135 35.37 3.63 -16.06
N THR A 136 36.28 4.60 -16.08
CA THR A 136 35.97 6.02 -16.23
C THR A 136 35.46 6.36 -17.63
N THR A 137 35.74 5.54 -18.65
CA THR A 137 35.18 5.71 -20.00
C THR A 137 33.67 5.50 -20.02
N LYS A 138 33.16 4.72 -19.06
CA LYS A 138 31.74 4.53 -18.77
C LYS A 138 31.21 5.48 -17.70
N GLY A 139 32.00 6.44 -17.22
CA GLY A 139 31.60 7.39 -16.17
C GLY A 139 31.48 6.78 -14.77
N LEU A 140 32.08 5.61 -14.52
CA LEU A 140 32.06 4.98 -13.21
C LEU A 140 33.08 5.65 -12.25
N ILE A 141 32.68 5.77 -10.99
CA ILE A 141 33.52 6.24 -9.88
C ILE A 141 33.52 5.21 -8.75
N CYS A 142 34.53 5.25 -7.89
CA CYS A 142 34.55 4.39 -6.71
C CYS A 142 33.76 5.06 -5.58
N HIS A 143 32.55 4.56 -5.32
CA HIS A 143 31.67 5.14 -4.32
C HIS A 143 32.17 4.85 -2.89
N THR A 144 31.64 5.57 -1.90
CA THR A 144 32.01 5.43 -0.47
C THR A 144 31.77 4.04 0.11
N ASN A 145 30.92 3.22 -0.52
CA ASN A 145 30.70 1.82 -0.15
C ASN A 145 31.80 0.88 -0.68
N GLY A 146 32.82 1.43 -1.36
CA GLY A 146 33.92 0.67 -1.94
C GLY A 146 33.51 -0.12 -3.17
N THR A 147 32.53 0.33 -3.96
CA THR A 147 32.16 -0.30 -5.24
C THR A 147 32.10 0.70 -6.39
N CYS A 148 32.39 0.23 -7.61
CA CYS A 148 32.30 1.05 -8.81
C CYS A 148 30.84 1.32 -9.18
N GLN A 149 30.42 2.58 -9.11
CA GLN A 149 29.04 2.99 -9.36
C GLN A 149 29.03 4.31 -10.16
N CYS A 150 27.89 4.63 -10.75
CA CYS A 150 27.68 5.93 -11.38
C CYS A 150 27.65 7.04 -10.30
N SER A 151 28.00 8.26 -10.67
CA SER A 151 27.91 9.42 -9.78
C SER A 151 26.48 9.69 -9.30
N GLN A 152 26.33 10.46 -8.23
CA GLN A 152 25.03 10.97 -7.81
C GLN A 152 24.36 11.68 -8.99
N ASN A 153 23.07 11.39 -9.22
CA ASN A 153 22.26 11.84 -10.36
C ASN A 153 22.54 11.15 -11.72
N THR A 154 23.26 10.05 -11.76
CA THR A 154 23.43 9.24 -12.97
C THR A 154 23.06 7.78 -12.72
N TYR A 155 22.64 7.07 -13.77
CA TYR A 155 22.34 5.63 -13.74
C TYR A 155 23.08 4.92 -14.86
N TYR A 156 23.29 3.62 -14.66
CA TYR A 156 24.07 2.82 -15.59
C TYR A 156 23.22 2.26 -16.72
N THR A 157 23.73 2.40 -17.94
CA THR A 157 23.19 1.79 -19.18
C THR A 157 24.29 0.98 -19.87
N SER A 158 23.97 0.27 -20.96
CA SER A 158 24.97 -0.40 -21.81
C SER A 158 25.98 0.59 -22.41
N ALA A 159 25.58 1.84 -22.64
CA ALA A 159 26.46 2.90 -23.14
C ALA A 159 27.39 3.45 -22.05
N GLY A 160 26.97 3.43 -20.78
CA GLY A 160 27.70 3.98 -19.64
C GLY A 160 26.75 4.67 -18.65
N CYS A 161 27.30 5.48 -17.75
CA CYS A 161 26.53 6.31 -16.82
C CYS A 161 25.88 7.48 -17.55
N VAL A 162 24.56 7.58 -17.46
CA VAL A 162 23.72 8.63 -18.08
C VAL A 162 23.00 9.39 -16.98
N THR A 163 22.84 10.70 -17.14
CA THR A 163 22.13 11.54 -16.17
C THR A 163 20.64 11.18 -16.10
N TYR A 164 20.09 11.11 -14.88
CA TYR A 164 18.64 10.98 -14.70
C TYR A 164 17.89 12.22 -15.23
N LEU A 165 16.65 12.00 -15.67
CA LEU A 165 15.76 13.11 -16.03
C LEU A 165 15.18 13.80 -14.79
N LEU A 166 15.07 15.12 -14.88
CA LEU A 166 14.50 15.98 -13.85
C LEU A 166 12.98 16.18 -14.07
N PHE A 167 12.32 16.80 -13.09
CA PHE A 167 10.89 17.11 -13.15
C PHE A 167 10.52 17.89 -14.42
N GLY A 168 9.42 17.50 -15.06
CA GLY A 168 8.90 18.12 -16.29
C GLY A 168 9.66 17.77 -17.57
N VAL A 169 10.77 17.03 -17.50
CA VAL A 169 11.50 16.60 -18.69
C VAL A 169 10.81 15.41 -19.34
N SER A 170 10.75 15.39 -20.67
CA SER A 170 10.13 14.31 -21.44
C SER A 170 10.85 12.97 -21.24
N CYS A 171 10.07 11.92 -20.98
CA CYS A 171 10.53 10.56 -20.72
C CYS A 171 9.75 9.56 -21.58
N LEU A 172 10.35 8.38 -21.84
CA LEU A 172 9.70 7.31 -22.61
C LEU A 172 9.25 6.19 -21.66
N PRO A 173 7.98 5.74 -21.70
CA PRO A 173 7.46 4.70 -20.81
C PRO A 173 8.23 3.38 -20.84
N SER A 174 8.84 3.06 -21.99
CA SER A 174 9.52 1.80 -22.27
C SER A 174 11.02 1.94 -22.47
N GLY A 175 11.62 3.09 -22.18
CA GLY A 175 12.99 3.38 -22.57
C GLY A 175 13.78 4.26 -21.62
N THR A 176 15.10 4.12 -21.68
CA THR A 176 16.03 5.14 -21.22
C THR A 176 15.79 6.43 -22.02
N PRO A 177 15.72 7.61 -21.40
CA PRO A 177 16.24 7.90 -20.07
C PRO A 177 15.23 7.82 -18.93
N LEU A 178 15.70 7.34 -17.77
CA LEU A 178 14.88 7.16 -16.56
C LEU A 178 14.75 8.47 -15.77
N CYS A 179 13.57 8.73 -15.23
CA CYS A 179 13.34 9.79 -14.25
C CYS A 179 14.13 9.53 -12.96
N ASN A 180 14.52 10.59 -12.26
CA ASN A 180 15.29 10.47 -11.02
C ASN A 180 14.40 9.95 -9.86
N THR A 181 14.39 8.63 -9.68
CA THR A 181 13.62 7.98 -8.62
C THR A 181 14.12 8.31 -7.21
N GLN A 182 15.38 8.76 -7.05
CA GLN A 182 15.89 9.23 -5.77
C GLN A 182 15.21 10.52 -5.33
N LEU A 183 14.66 11.29 -6.28
CA LEU A 183 13.84 12.47 -6.02
C LEU A 183 12.34 12.13 -5.96
N GLY A 184 11.97 10.85 -6.02
CA GLY A 184 10.57 10.40 -6.04
C GLY A 184 9.85 10.59 -7.38
N LEU A 185 10.60 10.85 -8.47
CA LEU A 185 10.02 11.06 -9.79
C LEU A 185 9.70 9.74 -10.50
N THR A 186 8.60 9.74 -11.24
CA THR A 186 8.13 8.66 -12.11
C THR A 186 7.78 9.20 -13.49
N CYS A 187 7.95 8.39 -14.54
CA CYS A 187 7.53 8.78 -15.89
C CYS A 187 6.02 8.60 -16.03
N ASP A 188 5.29 9.69 -16.24
CA ASP A 188 3.86 9.63 -16.50
C ASP A 188 3.60 9.10 -17.91
N THR A 189 2.77 8.07 -18.02
CA THR A 189 2.49 7.44 -19.31
C THR A 189 1.59 8.30 -20.19
N ALA A 190 0.76 9.17 -19.59
CA ALA A 190 -0.15 10.04 -20.32
C ALA A 190 0.56 11.26 -20.92
N THR A 191 1.35 11.97 -20.11
CA THR A 191 2.06 13.20 -20.53
C THR A 191 3.45 12.93 -21.08
N GLN A 192 4.01 11.73 -20.88
CA GLN A 192 5.39 11.39 -21.23
C GLN A 192 6.39 12.35 -20.58
N THR A 193 6.16 12.76 -19.34
CA THR A 193 7.06 13.63 -18.56
C THR A 193 7.36 13.06 -17.18
N CYS A 194 8.51 13.41 -16.63
CA CYS A 194 8.85 13.05 -15.26
C CYS A 194 8.05 13.88 -14.26
N ILE A 195 7.15 13.23 -13.52
CA ILE A 195 6.29 13.85 -12.51
C ILE A 195 6.47 13.16 -11.15
N CYS A 196 5.93 13.78 -10.11
CA CYS A 196 5.76 13.12 -8.83
C CYS A 196 4.62 12.09 -8.88
N SER A 197 4.67 11.06 -8.03
CA SER A 197 3.57 10.11 -7.89
C SER A 197 2.27 10.82 -7.47
N SER A 198 1.12 10.18 -7.66
CA SER A 198 -0.19 10.74 -7.26
C SER A 198 -0.34 11.04 -5.76
N SER A 199 0.55 10.53 -4.92
CA SER A 199 0.58 10.77 -3.47
C SER A 199 1.59 11.83 -3.02
N THR A 200 2.30 12.44 -3.98
CA THR A 200 3.36 13.43 -3.72
C THR A 200 3.23 14.64 -4.65
N TYR A 201 3.91 15.73 -4.30
CA TYR A 201 4.00 16.94 -5.12
C TYR A 201 5.45 17.42 -5.22
N TRP A 202 5.76 18.18 -6.25
CA TRP A 202 7.11 18.70 -6.47
C TRP A 202 7.38 19.93 -5.60
N SER A 203 8.34 19.82 -4.68
CA SER A 203 8.70 20.82 -3.67
C SER A 203 10.22 20.99 -3.63
N TYR A 204 10.71 22.22 -3.87
CA TYR A 204 12.13 22.61 -3.75
C TYR A 204 13.16 21.56 -4.22
N ALA A 205 12.92 20.92 -5.37
CA ALA A 205 13.76 19.90 -6.02
C ALA A 205 13.56 18.42 -5.62
N ARG A 206 12.51 18.07 -4.88
CA ARG A 206 12.13 16.66 -4.63
C ARG A 206 10.61 16.50 -4.58
N CYS A 207 10.13 15.27 -4.75
CA CYS A 207 8.75 14.92 -4.49
C CYS A 207 8.53 14.76 -2.99
N GLU A 208 7.65 15.58 -2.41
CA GLU A 208 7.25 15.53 -1.02
C GLU A 208 5.82 14.98 -0.88
N PRO A 209 5.48 14.29 0.22
CA PRO A 209 4.12 13.80 0.45
C PRO A 209 3.09 14.94 0.42
N LEU A 210 1.91 14.68 -0.17
CA LEU A 210 0.81 15.64 -0.13
C LEU A 210 0.38 15.90 1.32
N SER A 211 0.24 17.17 1.68
CA SER A 211 -0.25 17.65 2.97
C SER A 211 -1.70 17.23 3.20
N THR A 212 -1.97 16.76 4.41
CA THR A 212 -3.30 16.36 4.88
C THR A 212 -4.05 17.55 5.48
N TYR A 213 -5.32 17.36 5.85
CA TYR A 213 -6.14 18.39 6.47
C TYR A 213 -5.43 19.06 7.66
N SER A 214 -5.49 20.39 7.74
CA SER A 214 -4.83 21.24 8.73
C SER A 214 -3.29 21.22 8.71
N SER A 215 -2.65 20.47 7.80
CA SER A 215 -1.20 20.55 7.61
C SER A 215 -0.81 21.84 6.91
N TYR A 216 0.39 22.34 7.19
CA TYR A 216 0.91 23.53 6.54
C TYR A 216 0.98 23.36 5.01
N CYS A 217 0.68 24.43 4.28
CA CYS A 217 0.81 24.49 2.83
C CYS A 217 1.22 25.88 2.38
N ASP A 218 2.03 25.96 1.34
CA ASP A 218 2.42 27.19 0.67
C ASP A 218 1.69 27.39 -0.67
N GLN A 219 1.18 26.32 -1.27
CA GLN A 219 0.50 26.30 -2.56
C GLN A 219 -0.60 25.24 -2.60
N ASN A 220 -1.61 25.39 -3.47
CA ASN A 220 -2.67 24.38 -3.60
C ASN A 220 -2.14 22.99 -3.99
N ILE A 221 -1.04 22.93 -4.74
CA ILE A 221 -0.44 21.67 -5.20
C ILE A 221 0.16 20.85 -4.06
N SER A 222 0.47 21.47 -2.91
CA SER A 222 0.96 20.72 -1.75
C SER A 222 -0.16 20.01 -1.00
N CYS A 223 -1.43 20.35 -1.21
CA CYS A 223 -2.57 19.73 -0.56
C CYS A 223 -3.08 18.50 -1.32
N ASN A 224 -3.60 17.51 -0.58
CA ASN A 224 -4.22 16.34 -1.19
C ASN A 224 -5.54 16.71 -1.90
N THR A 225 -5.44 17.05 -3.18
CA THR A 225 -6.58 17.42 -4.02
C THR A 225 -7.52 16.25 -4.30
N GLN A 226 -7.06 15.00 -4.19
CA GLN A 226 -7.93 13.82 -4.27
C GLN A 226 -8.89 13.74 -3.07
N ALA A 227 -8.49 14.33 -1.93
CA ALA A 227 -9.35 14.54 -0.77
C ALA A 227 -10.11 15.88 -0.81
N GLY A 228 -10.05 16.62 -1.93
CA GLY A 228 -10.70 17.92 -2.08
C GLY A 228 -10.06 19.06 -1.28
N LEU A 229 -8.81 18.90 -0.83
CA LEU A 229 -8.11 19.91 -0.04
C LEU A 229 -7.51 21.00 -0.94
N PHE A 230 -7.56 22.25 -0.49
CA PHE A 230 -6.90 23.39 -1.11
C PHE A 230 -6.10 24.18 -0.07
N CYS A 231 -5.08 24.89 -0.51
CA CYS A 231 -4.26 25.69 0.38
C CYS A 231 -4.92 27.05 0.63
N ARG A 232 -5.19 27.38 1.90
CA ARG A 232 -5.86 28.63 2.25
C ARG A 232 -4.88 29.82 2.21
N LEU A 233 -4.89 30.57 1.10
CA LEU A 233 -4.09 31.78 0.88
C LEU A 233 -4.97 33.04 0.86
N PRO A 234 -4.59 34.19 1.47
CA PRO A 234 -3.95 34.42 2.77
C PRO A 234 -4.98 34.91 3.84
N GLY A 235 -4.81 34.52 5.12
CA GLY A 235 -5.73 34.97 6.18
C GLY A 235 -5.43 34.60 7.65
N SER A 236 -4.58 33.61 7.95
CA SER A 236 -3.90 33.41 9.27
C SER A 236 -3.28 32.02 9.42
N ASN A 237 -3.81 31.00 8.75
CA ASN A 237 -3.25 29.65 8.77
C ASN A 237 -3.07 29.17 7.32
N LEU A 238 -1.81 29.19 6.88
CA LEU A 238 -1.35 28.57 5.64
C LEU A 238 -1.49 27.04 5.80
N SER A 239 -2.71 26.54 5.72
CA SER A 239 -3.05 25.14 5.94
C SER A 239 -3.94 24.59 4.84
N CYS A 240 -3.75 23.30 4.54
CA CYS A 240 -4.65 22.57 3.66
C CYS A 240 -6.01 22.45 4.33
N ASP A 241 -6.98 23.13 3.74
CA ASP A 241 -8.32 23.30 4.27
C ASP A 241 -9.32 23.05 3.13
N CYS A 242 -10.58 22.96 3.51
CA CYS A 242 -11.68 22.79 2.58
C CYS A 242 -11.98 24.11 1.85
N PRO A 243 -12.49 24.08 0.61
CA PRO A 243 -12.92 25.29 -0.07
C PRO A 243 -14.09 25.94 0.68
N LEU A 244 -14.04 27.27 0.87
CA LEU A 244 -15.20 28.05 1.37
C LEU A 244 -16.27 28.12 0.26
N PRO A 245 -17.58 27.98 0.56
CA PRO A 245 -18.23 27.91 1.86
C PRO A 245 -18.65 26.48 2.25
N SER A 246 -17.70 25.62 2.61
CA SER A 246 -18.02 24.39 3.32
C SER A 246 -18.80 24.72 4.59
N LYS A 247 -20.08 24.33 4.66
CA LYS A 247 -20.98 24.64 5.78
C LYS A 247 -20.61 23.89 7.07
N LEU A 248 -19.69 22.92 7.01
CA LEU A 248 -19.46 21.95 8.08
C LEU A 248 -18.00 21.85 8.58
N TYR A 249 -17.04 22.63 8.05
CA TYR A 249 -15.60 22.47 8.34
C TYR A 249 -15.07 21.05 8.07
N THR A 250 -15.82 20.27 7.30
CA THR A 250 -15.44 19.01 6.70
C THR A 250 -15.42 19.22 5.21
N CYS A 251 -14.45 18.65 4.51
CA CYS A 251 -14.26 18.97 3.11
C CYS A 251 -15.45 18.39 2.35
N ASP A 252 -16.25 19.29 1.78
CA ASP A 252 -17.37 18.94 0.94
C ASP A 252 -16.79 18.09 -0.18
N CYS A 253 -16.99 16.78 -0.03
CA CYS A 253 -16.60 15.84 -1.04
C CYS A 253 -17.33 16.22 -2.34
N TYR A 254 -16.66 16.02 -3.47
CA TYR A 254 -17.25 16.28 -4.80
C TYR A 254 -18.67 15.69 -4.90
N GLU A 255 -19.57 16.37 -5.61
CA GLU A 255 -21.01 16.11 -5.67
C GLU A 255 -21.39 14.62 -5.55
N GLY A 256 -22.24 14.30 -4.58
CA GLY A 256 -22.72 12.93 -4.30
C GLY A 256 -21.94 12.17 -3.24
N LYS A 257 -20.84 12.72 -2.72
CA LYS A 257 -20.06 12.13 -1.63
C LYS A 257 -20.20 12.93 -0.33
N THR A 258 -20.08 12.27 0.82
CA THR A 258 -19.99 12.91 2.14
C THR A 258 -18.69 12.54 2.84
N TRP A 259 -18.17 13.50 3.61
CA TRP A 259 -17.03 13.27 4.47
C TRP A 259 -17.47 12.46 5.67
N ILE A 260 -16.94 11.25 5.81
CA ILE A 260 -17.18 10.42 6.97
C ILE A 260 -16.01 10.62 7.92
N THR A 261 -16.26 11.29 9.04
CA THR A 261 -15.34 11.25 10.18
C THR A 261 -15.57 9.94 10.92
N ALA A 262 -14.71 8.96 10.69
CA ALA A 262 -14.77 7.75 11.46
C ALA A 262 -14.38 8.07 12.92
N THR A 263 -15.32 7.88 13.85
CA THR A 263 -15.10 8.09 15.29
C THR A 263 -14.40 6.90 15.95
N SER A 264 -14.13 5.82 15.20
CA SER A 264 -13.43 4.65 15.71
C SER A 264 -11.91 4.82 15.59
N ILE A 265 -11.19 4.23 16.55
CA ILE A 265 -9.73 4.35 16.78
C ILE A 265 -8.88 3.95 15.54
N ASN A 266 -9.47 3.30 14.54
CA ASN A 266 -8.79 2.83 13.32
C ASN A 266 -9.42 3.34 12.01
N GLY A 267 -10.41 4.23 12.06
CA GLY A 267 -11.08 4.69 10.86
C GLY A 267 -10.37 5.86 10.19
N THR A 268 -10.00 5.70 8.92
CA THR A 268 -9.54 6.81 8.08
C THR A 268 -10.72 7.67 7.66
N SER A 269 -10.68 8.96 7.98
CA SER A 269 -11.65 9.92 7.44
C SER A 269 -11.50 10.01 5.92
N ALA A 270 -12.59 9.81 5.19
CA ALA A 270 -12.59 9.78 3.73
C ALA A 270 -13.93 10.25 3.15
N CYS A 271 -13.89 10.65 1.87
CA CYS A 271 -15.07 10.92 1.07
C CYS A 271 -15.68 9.62 0.55
N MET A 272 -16.90 9.29 0.99
CA MET A 272 -17.64 8.11 0.54
C MET A 272 -18.96 8.51 -0.11
N ASP A 273 -19.51 7.65 -0.97
CA ASP A 273 -20.79 7.88 -1.63
C ASP A 273 -21.94 7.94 -0.60
N GLN A 274 -22.88 8.87 -0.80
CA GLN A 274 -24.10 8.91 -0.01
C GLN A 274 -24.97 7.68 -0.29
N VAL A 275 -25.59 7.17 0.76
CA VAL A 275 -26.45 5.99 0.74
C VAL A 275 -27.91 6.44 0.81
N SER A 276 -28.74 6.01 -0.15
CA SER A 276 -30.17 6.37 -0.19
C SER A 276 -30.99 5.67 0.91
N TYR A 277 -32.24 6.10 1.09
CA TYR A 277 -33.20 5.45 1.99
C TYR A 277 -33.24 3.93 1.79
N ASN A 278 -33.34 3.19 2.90
CA ASN A 278 -33.41 1.72 2.97
C ASN A 278 -32.19 0.95 2.44
N ASN A 279 -31.05 1.62 2.24
CA ASN A 279 -29.78 0.96 1.94
C ASN A 279 -28.89 0.87 3.17
N ASN A 280 -27.96 -0.10 3.15
CA ASN A 280 -27.08 -0.37 4.28
C ASN A 280 -26.11 0.79 4.55
N CYS A 281 -26.03 1.18 5.81
CA CYS A 281 -25.11 2.19 6.31
C CYS A 281 -24.39 1.67 7.56
N THR A 282 -23.27 2.29 7.86
CA THR A 282 -22.45 2.10 9.06
C THR A 282 -22.49 3.35 9.94
N TYR A 283 -22.66 4.54 9.34
CA TYR A 283 -22.64 5.83 10.03
C TYR A 283 -23.75 6.76 9.54
N ASP A 284 -24.27 7.61 10.42
CA ASP A 284 -25.31 8.62 10.07
C ASP A 284 -24.88 9.53 8.94
N SER A 285 -23.59 9.87 8.84
CA SER A 285 -23.02 10.72 7.80
C SER A 285 -23.08 10.11 6.39
N GLN A 286 -23.33 8.81 6.26
CA GLN A 286 -23.59 8.17 4.96
C GLN A 286 -24.98 8.50 4.43
N CYS A 287 -25.93 8.81 5.31
CA CYS A 287 -27.30 9.09 4.94
C CYS A 287 -27.46 10.59 4.63
N PRO A 288 -28.11 10.98 3.51
CA PRO A 288 -28.29 12.39 3.14
C PRO A 288 -29.05 13.18 4.24
N PRO A 289 -28.39 14.14 4.94
CA PRO A 289 -29.06 14.89 6.00
C PRO A 289 -30.10 15.86 5.44
N THR A 290 -29.95 16.29 4.18
CA THR A 290 -30.95 17.10 3.46
C THR A 290 -32.29 16.39 3.27
N LEU A 291 -32.29 15.06 3.35
CA LEU A 291 -33.50 14.22 3.28
C LEU A 291 -34.00 13.81 4.67
N ASN A 292 -33.35 14.30 5.74
CA ASN A 292 -33.60 13.96 7.15
C ASN A 292 -33.47 12.45 7.45
N LEU A 293 -32.49 11.80 6.82
CA LEU A 293 -32.12 10.41 7.06
C LEU A 293 -31.01 10.29 8.11
N ALA A 294 -30.99 9.18 8.85
CA ALA A 294 -29.92 8.75 9.75
C ALA A 294 -29.73 7.23 9.65
N CYS A 295 -28.60 6.72 10.16
CA CYS A 295 -28.28 5.31 10.10
C CYS A 295 -28.87 4.55 11.29
N ILE A 296 -30.09 4.05 11.13
CA ILE A 296 -30.84 3.39 12.19
C ILE A 296 -30.83 1.88 11.94
N GLY A 297 -30.23 1.11 12.84
CA GLY A 297 -30.17 -0.35 12.71
C GLY A 297 -29.35 -0.83 11.49
N GLY A 298 -28.41 -0.01 11.02
CA GLY A 298 -27.57 -0.32 9.86
C GLY A 298 -28.21 -0.04 8.51
N ILE A 299 -29.35 0.66 8.46
CA ILE A 299 -29.98 1.15 7.24
C ILE A 299 -30.26 2.64 7.33
N CYS A 300 -30.21 3.35 6.19
CA CYS A 300 -30.61 4.76 6.16
C CYS A 300 -32.14 4.87 6.28
N ASP A 301 -32.62 5.36 7.42
CA ASP A 301 -34.03 5.53 7.76
C ASP A 301 -34.28 6.96 8.29
N CYS A 302 -35.54 7.37 8.45
CA CYS A 302 -35.88 8.70 8.92
C CYS A 302 -35.38 8.94 10.35
N ASN A 303 -34.59 10.01 10.52
CA ASN A 303 -33.81 10.33 11.72
C ASN A 303 -34.67 10.45 12.99
N LEU A 304 -35.93 10.84 12.84
CA LEU A 304 -36.83 11.06 13.96
C LEU A 304 -37.94 9.99 13.99
N PRO A 305 -38.32 9.52 15.19
CA PRO A 305 -39.25 8.40 15.34
C PRO A 305 -40.65 8.71 14.79
N TYR A 306 -41.04 9.98 14.66
CA TYR A 306 -42.35 10.43 14.15
C TYR A 306 -42.32 10.84 12.66
N TRP A 307 -41.25 10.49 11.95
CA TRP A 307 -41.08 10.80 10.53
C TRP A 307 -41.24 9.54 9.68
N TYR A 308 -41.80 9.71 8.48
CA TYR A 308 -41.97 8.67 7.47
C TYR A 308 -41.30 9.06 6.17
N TRP A 309 -40.91 8.08 5.37
CA TRP A 309 -40.37 8.31 4.04
C TRP A 309 -41.49 8.53 3.04
N SER A 310 -41.54 9.68 2.39
CA SER A 310 -42.54 9.96 1.36
C SER A 310 -41.96 9.68 -0.02
N TRP A 311 -42.45 8.65 -0.70
CA TRP A 311 -42.01 8.31 -2.07
C TRP A 311 -42.29 9.44 -3.08
N THR A 312 -43.37 10.19 -2.88
CA THR A 312 -43.74 11.32 -3.76
C THR A 312 -42.77 12.49 -3.66
N SER A 313 -42.26 12.78 -2.46
CA SER A 313 -41.35 13.90 -2.23
C SER A 313 -39.88 13.49 -2.09
N ASN A 314 -39.62 12.19 -2.06
CA ASN A 314 -38.31 11.57 -1.91
C ASN A 314 -37.51 12.10 -0.71
N LYS A 315 -38.21 12.36 0.41
CA LYS A 315 -37.65 12.86 1.67
C LYS A 315 -38.46 12.36 2.87
N CYS A 316 -37.84 12.37 4.05
CA CYS A 316 -38.56 12.14 5.29
C CYS A 316 -39.42 13.36 5.65
N LEU A 317 -40.65 13.12 6.09
CA LEU A 317 -41.63 14.12 6.50
C LEU A 317 -42.19 13.80 7.90
N PRO A 318 -42.50 14.81 8.73
CA PRO A 318 -43.12 14.58 10.05
C PRO A 318 -44.61 14.22 9.93
N CYS A 319 -45.05 13.14 10.57
CA CYS A 319 -46.49 12.77 10.63
C CYS A 319 -47.36 13.81 11.36
N GLU A 320 -46.80 14.51 12.35
CA GLU A 320 -47.54 15.45 13.21
C GLU A 320 -48.07 16.67 12.47
N SER A 321 -47.40 17.09 11.39
CA SER A 321 -47.80 18.24 10.58
C SER A 321 -49.20 18.12 9.97
N LEU A 322 -49.78 16.92 10.05
CA LEU A 322 -51.05 16.59 9.46
C LEU A 322 -52.06 16.00 10.48
N GLY A 323 -51.70 15.90 11.76
CA GLY A 323 -52.60 15.39 12.82
C GLY A 323 -52.79 13.87 12.84
N TYR A 324 -51.76 13.11 12.44
CA TYR A 324 -51.84 11.67 12.22
C TYR A 324 -51.06 10.83 13.24
N THR A 325 -51.48 9.58 13.41
CA THR A 325 -50.81 8.60 14.27
C THR A 325 -49.82 7.80 13.45
N LEU A 326 -48.54 7.85 13.81
CA LEU A 326 -47.54 6.98 13.20
C LEU A 326 -47.66 5.55 13.75
N ILE A 327 -47.70 4.57 12.84
CA ILE A 327 -47.62 3.16 13.18
C ILE A 327 -46.37 2.58 12.51
N GLN A 328 -45.56 1.84 13.28
CA GLN A 328 -44.40 1.12 12.77
C GLN A 328 -44.70 -0.38 12.74
N TYR A 329 -44.64 -1.00 11.57
CA TYR A 329 -44.84 -2.44 11.41
C TYR A 329 -43.90 -3.00 10.34
N SER A 330 -43.35 -4.20 10.60
CA SER A 330 -42.51 -4.99 9.67
C SER A 330 -41.52 -4.18 8.81
N SER A 331 -40.73 -3.31 9.47
CA SER A 331 -39.70 -2.39 8.93
C SER A 331 -40.18 -1.10 8.26
N GLN A 332 -41.49 -0.86 8.15
CA GLN A 332 -42.05 0.37 7.60
C GLN A 332 -42.69 1.25 8.68
N ARG A 333 -42.51 2.57 8.54
CA ARG A 333 -43.20 3.60 9.33
C ARG A 333 -44.26 4.24 8.43
N VAL A 334 -45.52 4.14 8.83
CA VAL A 334 -46.66 4.60 8.04
C VAL A 334 -47.45 5.59 8.88
N CYS A 335 -47.73 6.78 8.36
CA CYS A 335 -48.67 7.69 9.03
C CYS A 335 -50.09 7.22 8.74
N THR A 336 -50.91 7.15 9.77
CA THR A 336 -52.29 6.68 9.66
C THR A 336 -53.28 7.71 10.17
N GLN A 337 -54.42 7.79 9.50
CA GLN A 337 -55.53 8.67 9.87
C GLN A 337 -56.80 7.85 9.95
N LEU A 338 -57.43 7.92 11.12
CA LEU A 338 -58.76 7.38 11.32
C LEU A 338 -59.80 8.39 10.84
N ILE A 339 -60.60 8.01 9.85
CA ILE A 339 -61.77 8.81 9.44
C ILE A 339 -62.92 8.47 10.39
N SER A 340 -63.04 9.23 11.48
CA SER A 340 -63.93 8.94 12.60
C SER A 340 -65.37 9.43 12.43
N SER A 341 -65.66 10.28 11.43
CA SER A 341 -66.92 11.02 11.35
C SER A 341 -68.16 10.18 11.06
N SER A 342 -68.02 8.96 10.53
CA SER A 342 -69.13 8.00 10.40
C SER A 342 -68.64 6.58 10.08
N LEU A 343 -69.45 5.57 10.42
CA LEU A 343 -69.24 4.20 9.95
C LEU A 343 -69.61 4.12 8.46
N MET A 344 -68.65 3.68 7.65
CA MET A 344 -68.74 3.62 6.19
C MET A 344 -68.67 2.17 5.70
N THR A 345 -69.23 1.91 4.52
CA THR A 345 -68.98 0.66 3.78
C THR A 345 -67.55 0.62 3.28
N TYR A 346 -67.02 -0.57 2.94
CA TYR A 346 -65.65 -0.70 2.45
C TYR A 346 -65.37 0.19 1.24
N THR A 347 -66.28 0.22 0.26
CA THR A 347 -66.15 1.05 -0.95
C THR A 347 -66.10 2.55 -0.63
N ALA A 348 -66.93 3.00 0.32
CA ALA A 348 -66.91 4.38 0.78
C ALA A 348 -65.62 4.70 1.56
N SER A 349 -65.13 3.79 2.39
CA SER A 349 -63.84 3.91 3.08
C SER A 349 -62.68 4.01 2.10
N LYS A 350 -62.65 3.18 1.06
CA LYS A 350 -61.62 3.22 0.02
C LYS A 350 -61.64 4.55 -0.73
N SER A 351 -62.82 5.00 -1.16
CA SER A 351 -62.98 6.30 -1.81
C SER A 351 -62.56 7.45 -0.91
N ALA A 352 -62.89 7.40 0.38
CA ALA A 352 -62.51 8.44 1.34
C ALA A 352 -60.99 8.54 1.50
N CYS A 353 -60.28 7.41 1.60
CA CYS A 353 -58.82 7.42 1.61
C CYS A 353 -58.25 7.97 0.28
N THR A 354 -58.79 7.56 -0.86
CA THR A 354 -58.32 8.04 -2.18
C THR A 354 -58.50 9.54 -2.35
N THR A 355 -59.59 10.14 -1.85
CA THR A 355 -59.80 11.60 -1.88
C THR A 355 -58.74 12.36 -1.10
N LEU A 356 -58.16 11.76 -0.06
CA LEU A 356 -57.03 12.30 0.70
C LEU A 356 -55.67 12.08 -0.01
N GLY A 357 -55.67 11.40 -1.17
CA GLY A 357 -54.45 10.94 -1.85
C GLY A 357 -53.81 9.72 -1.20
N TRP A 358 -54.57 8.98 -0.39
CA TRP A 358 -54.10 7.90 0.46
C TRP A 358 -54.72 6.55 0.07
N SER A 359 -54.21 5.49 0.67
CA SER A 359 -54.74 4.13 0.53
C SER A 359 -55.33 3.64 1.85
N LEU A 360 -56.25 2.69 1.80
CA LEU A 360 -56.61 1.90 2.98
C LEU A 360 -55.36 1.17 3.50
N ILE A 361 -55.17 1.15 4.82
CA ILE A 361 -54.04 0.45 5.42
C ILE A 361 -54.04 -1.02 5.02
N SER A 362 -52.89 -1.47 4.54
CA SER A 362 -52.65 -2.81 4.03
C SER A 362 -51.58 -3.51 4.89
N PRO A 363 -51.96 -4.19 5.99
CA PRO A 363 -51.01 -4.97 6.79
C PRO A 363 -50.51 -6.16 5.97
N MET A 364 -49.19 -6.40 5.98
CA MET A 364 -48.59 -7.50 5.22
C MET A 364 -48.47 -8.79 6.04
N PHE A 365 -48.37 -8.66 7.37
CA PHE A 365 -48.18 -9.76 8.30
C PHE A 365 -49.18 -9.73 9.46
N ALA A 366 -49.42 -10.88 10.08
CA ALA A 366 -50.29 -10.99 11.25
C ALA A 366 -49.79 -10.14 12.44
N SER A 367 -48.48 -9.92 12.55
CA SER A 367 -47.88 -9.01 13.54
C SER A 367 -48.27 -7.56 13.31
N ASP A 368 -48.52 -7.13 12.07
CA ASP A 368 -48.89 -5.75 11.78
C ASP A 368 -50.31 -5.46 12.28
N ILE A 369 -51.19 -6.46 12.18
CA ILE A 369 -52.57 -6.40 12.67
C ILE A 369 -52.60 -6.16 14.18
N SER A 370 -51.71 -6.78 14.97
CA SER A 370 -51.69 -6.57 16.42
C SER A 370 -51.20 -5.16 16.79
N VAL A 371 -50.27 -4.60 16.03
CA VAL A 371 -49.82 -3.20 16.22
C VAL A 371 -50.96 -2.24 15.89
N ILE A 372 -51.65 -2.42 14.76
CA ILE A 372 -52.83 -1.61 14.38
C ILE A 372 -53.91 -1.71 15.46
N ALA A 373 -54.16 -2.93 15.96
CA ALA A 373 -55.16 -3.16 16.98
C ALA A 373 -54.83 -2.48 18.31
N THR A 374 -53.55 -2.42 18.67
CA THR A 374 -53.08 -1.72 19.87
C THR A 374 -53.22 -0.20 19.72
N ALA A 375 -52.99 0.34 18.52
CA ALA A 375 -53.15 1.76 18.24
C ALA A 375 -54.63 2.21 18.21
N TYR A 376 -55.55 1.32 17.84
CA TYR A 376 -56.97 1.63 17.66
C TYR A 376 -57.91 0.63 18.35
N PRO A 377 -57.85 0.46 19.68
CA PRO A 377 -58.45 -0.67 20.38
C PRO A 377 -59.99 -0.69 20.39
N THR A 378 -60.63 0.44 20.09
CA THR A 378 -62.09 0.62 20.21
C THR A 378 -62.82 0.70 18.87
N TYR A 379 -62.11 0.62 17.74
CA TYR A 379 -62.69 0.84 16.42
C TYR A 379 -62.82 -0.46 15.63
N ARG A 380 -63.92 -0.60 14.88
CA ARG A 380 -64.05 -1.56 13.77
C ARG A 380 -63.43 -0.90 12.55
N LEU A 381 -62.33 -1.44 12.04
CA LEU A 381 -61.53 -0.84 10.98
C LEU A 381 -61.66 -1.64 9.69
N TRP A 382 -61.85 -0.94 8.58
CA TRP A 382 -61.58 -1.49 7.26
C TRP A 382 -60.07 -1.47 7.01
N VAL A 383 -59.53 -2.61 6.58
CA VAL A 383 -58.15 -2.76 6.15
C VAL A 383 -58.14 -3.41 4.75
N ASN A 384 -57.17 -3.07 3.93
CA ASN A 384 -57.01 -3.63 2.59
C ASN A 384 -56.01 -4.78 2.65
N MET A 385 -56.47 -6.03 2.66
CA MET A 385 -55.54 -7.16 2.60
C MET A 385 -55.35 -7.58 1.15
N GLU A 386 -54.27 -7.10 0.55
CA GLU A 386 -53.81 -7.61 -0.74
C GLU A 386 -53.02 -8.90 -0.48
N THR A 387 -53.59 -10.02 -0.93
CA THR A 387 -52.85 -11.28 -0.98
C THR A 387 -51.82 -11.17 -2.11
N SER A 388 -50.55 -11.00 -1.76
CA SER A 388 -49.48 -10.97 -2.75
C SER A 388 -49.45 -12.29 -3.52
N LEU A 389 -49.57 -12.18 -4.84
CA LEU A 389 -49.53 -13.30 -5.78
C LEU A 389 -48.22 -14.06 -5.64
N GLY A 390 -48.29 -15.33 -5.21
CA GLY A 390 -47.19 -16.28 -5.31
C GLY A 390 -46.82 -16.96 -4.00
N ASN A 391 -47.41 -18.13 -3.75
CA ASN A 391 -46.96 -19.14 -2.79
C ASN A 391 -46.67 -18.65 -1.36
N SER A 392 -47.67 -18.04 -0.72
CA SER A 392 -47.68 -17.86 0.72
C SER A 392 -48.72 -18.77 1.36
N VAL A 393 -48.25 -19.77 2.10
CA VAL A 393 -49.06 -20.60 3.00
C VAL A 393 -49.48 -19.69 4.17
N TYR A 394 -50.55 -18.93 3.98
CA TYR A 394 -51.29 -18.34 5.08
C TYR A 394 -52.63 -19.07 5.24
N ALA A 395 -52.99 -19.26 6.51
CA ALA A 395 -53.99 -20.21 6.98
C ALA A 395 -55.39 -19.98 6.38
N ASN A 396 -55.76 -20.81 5.41
CA ASN A 396 -57.16 -21.14 5.16
C ASN A 396 -57.64 -22.03 6.31
N ASN A 397 -57.99 -21.40 7.44
CA ASN A 397 -58.94 -21.93 8.42
C ASN A 397 -59.19 -20.88 9.50
N ILE A 398 -60.01 -19.90 9.15
CA ILE A 398 -60.90 -19.29 10.14
C ILE A 398 -62.30 -19.53 9.58
N PHE A 399 -62.94 -20.60 10.07
CA PHE A 399 -64.32 -21.06 9.84
C PHE A 399 -64.56 -22.11 8.73
N PRO A 400 -64.94 -23.36 9.09
CA PRO A 400 -65.92 -24.10 8.31
C PRO A 400 -67.32 -23.54 8.62
N ASN A 401 -68.15 -23.49 7.59
CA ASN A 401 -69.56 -23.12 7.69
C ASN A 401 -70.30 -23.91 8.77
N ASN A 402 -71.24 -23.20 9.41
CA ASN A 402 -72.31 -23.63 10.30
C ASN A 402 -72.02 -23.84 11.81
N GLN A 403 -72.61 -22.90 12.57
CA GLN A 403 -73.29 -23.02 13.86
C GLN A 403 -72.51 -23.42 15.14
N SER A 404 -72.65 -22.52 16.13
CA SER A 404 -72.59 -22.71 17.59
C SER A 404 -71.44 -23.56 18.16
N ASN A 405 -70.32 -22.92 18.49
CA ASN A 405 -69.67 -22.91 19.81
C ASN A 405 -68.20 -22.48 19.67
N TRP A 406 -67.88 -21.29 20.20
CA TRP A 406 -66.54 -20.73 20.16
C TRP A 406 -65.73 -21.18 21.37
N ASN A 407 -65.03 -22.31 21.22
CA ASN A 407 -63.82 -22.64 21.98
C ASN A 407 -63.15 -23.83 21.30
N THR A 408 -62.07 -23.61 20.55
CA THR A 408 -60.88 -24.50 20.52
C THR A 408 -59.82 -24.00 19.53
N SER A 409 -58.58 -24.32 19.87
CA SER A 409 -57.33 -24.17 19.15
C SER A 409 -57.34 -24.89 17.80
N VAL A 410 -56.68 -24.31 16.78
CA VAL A 410 -56.67 -24.83 15.39
C VAL A 410 -55.31 -25.46 15.03
N SER A 411 -55.37 -26.68 14.48
CA SER A 411 -54.27 -27.45 13.87
C SER A 411 -54.37 -27.44 12.33
N ARG A 412 -53.24 -27.70 11.66
CA ARG A 412 -52.96 -27.44 10.22
C ARG A 412 -53.66 -28.42 9.26
N SER A 413 -54.21 -27.90 8.16
CA SER A 413 -54.57 -28.65 6.93
C SER A 413 -54.42 -27.76 5.69
N LEU A 414 -54.12 -28.35 4.52
CA LEU A 414 -53.65 -27.70 3.28
C LEU A 414 -54.69 -27.77 2.15
N THR A 415 -55.23 -26.63 1.69
CA THR A 415 -55.79 -26.49 0.32
C THR A 415 -55.88 -25.01 -0.11
N ALA A 416 -55.42 -24.71 -1.33
CA ALA A 416 -55.30 -23.34 -1.86
C ALA A 416 -56.55 -22.91 -2.65
N VAL A 417 -57.03 -21.69 -2.42
CA VAL A 417 -58.09 -21.02 -3.20
C VAL A 417 -57.64 -19.58 -3.48
N TYR A 418 -57.82 -19.12 -4.72
CA TYR A 418 -57.40 -17.81 -5.22
C TYR A 418 -58.59 -16.83 -5.24
N SER A 419 -58.68 -15.93 -4.27
CA SER A 419 -59.54 -14.75 -4.35
C SER A 419 -59.09 -13.62 -3.41
N THR A 420 -59.29 -12.38 -3.83
CA THR A 420 -59.09 -11.17 -3.03
C THR A 420 -60.24 -11.06 -2.04
N TYR A 421 -60.01 -11.42 -0.78
CA TYR A 421 -61.03 -11.33 0.26
C TYR A 421 -60.95 -9.97 0.96
N ILE A 422 -62.10 -9.35 1.22
CA ILE A 422 -62.21 -8.08 1.92
C ILE A 422 -62.56 -8.38 3.38
N TYR A 423 -61.73 -7.90 4.30
CA TYR A 423 -61.90 -8.18 5.71
C TYR A 423 -62.11 -6.91 6.51
N ALA A 424 -63.01 -6.99 7.49
CA ALA A 424 -63.13 -6.02 8.55
C ALA A 424 -62.35 -6.51 9.77
N LEU A 425 -61.52 -5.64 10.33
CA LEU A 425 -60.86 -5.88 11.61
C LEU A 425 -61.77 -5.34 12.72
N GLN A 426 -62.27 -6.21 13.59
CA GLN A 426 -62.99 -5.78 14.80
C GLN A 426 -62.18 -6.16 16.04
N ILE A 427 -61.88 -5.16 16.86
CA ILE A 427 -61.19 -5.34 18.13
C ILE A 427 -62.23 -5.25 19.22
N ILE A 428 -62.35 -6.30 20.03
CA ILE A 428 -63.28 -6.35 21.15
C ILE A 428 -62.46 -6.16 22.43
N PRO A 429 -62.56 -4.99 23.11
CA PRO A 429 -61.69 -4.64 24.24
C PRO A 429 -61.74 -5.64 25.40
N SER A 430 -62.86 -6.36 25.57
CA SER A 430 -63.10 -7.21 26.73
C SER A 430 -62.35 -8.56 26.72
N TYR A 431 -61.71 -8.95 25.62
CA TYR A 431 -61.15 -10.31 25.49
C TYR A 431 -59.68 -10.39 25.04
N ASN A 432 -58.98 -9.28 24.82
CA ASN A 432 -57.59 -9.28 24.30
C ASN A 432 -57.43 -10.17 23.05
N LYS A 433 -58.51 -10.35 22.27
CA LYS A 433 -58.56 -11.16 21.06
C LYS A 433 -58.91 -10.25 19.89
N THR A 434 -58.04 -10.25 18.89
CA THR A 434 -58.29 -9.60 17.61
C THR A 434 -58.97 -10.61 16.69
N THR A 435 -60.19 -10.30 16.27
CA THR A 435 -60.97 -11.14 15.37
C THR A 435 -61.03 -10.51 13.99
N LEU A 436 -60.59 -11.26 12.99
CA LEU A 436 -60.73 -10.92 11.59
C LEU A 436 -62.04 -11.50 11.07
N PHE A 437 -62.88 -10.67 10.47
CA PHE A 437 -64.13 -11.12 9.86
C PHE A 437 -64.12 -10.80 8.37
N GLU A 438 -64.59 -11.75 7.56
CA GLU A 438 -64.99 -11.47 6.19
C GLU A 438 -66.27 -10.62 6.26
N GLY A 439 -66.20 -9.39 5.78
CA GLY A 439 -67.32 -8.44 5.86
C GLY A 439 -68.03 -8.34 4.52
N ASP A 440 -69.36 -8.21 4.54
CA ASP A 440 -70.07 -7.84 3.31
C ASP A 440 -69.79 -6.37 3.02
N THR A 441 -69.05 -6.15 1.94
CA THR A 441 -68.61 -4.82 1.48
C THR A 441 -69.71 -3.77 1.36
N ASN A 442 -70.98 -4.20 1.19
CA ASN A 442 -72.13 -3.32 0.99
C ASN A 442 -73.00 -3.18 2.24
N LEU A 443 -72.99 -4.15 3.15
CA LEU A 443 -73.87 -4.17 4.33
C LEU A 443 -73.15 -3.82 5.62
N ASP A 444 -71.90 -4.24 5.77
CA ASP A 444 -71.12 -3.94 6.96
C ASP A 444 -70.62 -2.50 6.95
N ARG A 445 -70.58 -1.90 8.14
CA ARG A 445 -70.04 -0.55 8.34
C ARG A 445 -68.91 -0.57 9.36
N GLY A 446 -67.87 0.20 9.05
CA GLY A 446 -66.63 0.32 9.83
C GLY A 446 -65.97 1.67 9.57
N HIS A 447 -64.97 2.02 10.37
CA HIS A 447 -64.16 3.21 10.13
C HIS A 447 -63.09 2.93 9.07
N ALA A 448 -62.80 3.94 8.25
CA ALA A 448 -61.67 3.88 7.33
C ALA A 448 -60.39 4.21 8.10
N LEU A 449 -59.43 3.29 8.12
CA LEU A 449 -58.07 3.60 8.53
C LEU A 449 -57.23 3.81 7.27
N CYS A 450 -56.98 5.07 6.95
CA CYS A 450 -56.19 5.45 5.79
C CYS A 450 -54.71 5.52 6.20
N ALA A 451 -53.85 5.10 5.28
CA ALA A 451 -52.41 5.06 5.42
C ALA A 451 -51.76 5.77 4.23
N ILE A 452 -50.74 6.58 4.51
CA ILE A 452 -49.81 7.11 3.51
C ILE A 452 -48.48 6.36 3.62
N TYR A 453 -48.07 5.77 2.51
CA TYR A 453 -46.87 4.96 2.37
C TYR A 453 -45.67 5.73 1.85
#